data_AF-R7EP33-F1
#
_entry.id   AF-R7EP33-F1
#
_cell.length_a   1.000
_cell.length_b   1.000
_cell.length_c   1.000
_cell.angle_alpha   90.00
_cell.angle_beta   90.00
_cell.angle_gamma   90.00
#
_symmetry.space_group_name_H-M   'P 1'
#
loop_
_entity.id
_entity.type
_entity.pdbx_description
1 polymer ?
#
loop_
_entity_poly.entity_id
_entity_poly.type
_entity_poly.pdbx_seq_one_letter_code
_entity_poly.pdbx_strand_id
1 'polypeptide(L)'
;MTESDKKTICTFVMSGVSRYNEVRKQMEVLEMFRHKAEKRIVELGSEQLRLAQYALLAFRNKLIAQGKPTEDINELLLKIMK
;
A
#
# COMPACT_ATOMS: atom_id res chain seq x y z
N MET A 1 46.50 -3.85 -12.36
CA MET A 1 45.06 -4.03 -12.15
C MET A 1 44.45 -4.40 -13.48
N THR A 2 43.93 -5.62 -13.60
CA THR A 2 43.38 -6.15 -14.85
C THR A 2 41.94 -5.67 -15.04
N GLU A 3 41.42 -5.74 -16.26
CA GLU A 3 40.04 -5.33 -16.56
C GLU A 3 38.99 -6.21 -15.89
N SER A 4 39.37 -7.45 -15.56
CA SER A 4 38.60 -8.36 -14.71
C SER A 4 38.48 -7.84 -13.28
N ASP A 5 39.57 -7.29 -12.73
CA ASP A 5 39.57 -6.75 -11.37
C ASP A 5 38.67 -5.51 -11.26
N LYS A 6 38.70 -4.63 -12.27
CA LYS A 6 37.84 -3.45 -12.35
C LYS A 6 36.35 -3.82 -12.42
N LYS A 7 36.00 -4.83 -13.23
CA LYS A 7 34.63 -5.33 -13.36
C LYS A 7 34.13 -5.97 -12.05
N THR A 8 35.01 -6.69 -11.36
CA THR A 8 34.71 -7.32 -10.06
C THR A 8 34.42 -6.28 -8.99
N ILE A 9 35.27 -5.26 -8.88
CA ILE A 9 35.08 -4.14 -7.93
C ILE A 9 33.79 -3.37 -8.24
N CYS A 10 33.54 -3.04 -9.50
CA CYS A 10 32.32 -2.34 -9.90
C CYS A 10 31.05 -3.15 -9.54
N THR A 11 31.04 -4.45 -9.82
CA THR A 11 29.91 -5.34 -9.47
C THR A 11 29.68 -5.36 -7.96
N PHE A 12 30.74 -5.45 -7.15
CA PHE A 12 30.63 -5.44 -5.70
C PHE A 12 30.03 -4.12 -5.18
N VAL A 13 30.51 -2.97 -5.67
CA VAL A 13 29.99 -1.65 -5.29
C VAL A 13 28.52 -1.51 -5.67
N MET A 14 28.14 -1.89 -6.90
CA MET A 14 26.75 -1.80 -7.36
C MET A 14 25.81 -2.71 -6.56
N SER A 15 26.27 -3.89 -6.13
CA SER A 15 25.49 -4.77 -5.25
C SER A 15 25.25 -4.16 -3.86
N GLY A 16 26.22 -3.40 -3.35
CA GLY A 16 26.09 -2.67 -2.08
C GLY A 16 25.07 -1.53 -2.19
N VAL A 17 25.16 -0.74 -3.27
CA VAL A 17 24.21 0.36 -3.55
C VAL A 17 22.79 -0.18 -3.76
N SER A 18 22.63 -1.30 -4.47
CA SER A 18 21.34 -1.94 -4.68
C SER A 18 20.70 -2.40 -3.36
N ARG A 19 21.48 -3.04 -2.48
CA ARG A 19 21.00 -3.44 -1.14
C ARG A 19 20.60 -2.24 -0.28
N TYR A 20 21.39 -1.16 -0.31
CA TYR A 20 21.06 0.06 0.43
C TYR A 20 19.74 0.68 -0.05
N ASN A 21 19.53 0.77 -1.37
CA ASN A 21 18.29 1.28 -1.93
C ASN A 21 17.07 0.42 -1.59
N GLU A 22 17.23 -0.92 -1.56
CA GLU A 22 16.15 -1.82 -1.16
C GLU A 22 15.76 -1.60 0.31
N VAL A 23 16.73 -1.56 1.22
CA VAL A 23 16.48 -1.28 2.65
C VAL A 23 15.83 0.09 2.84
N ARG A 24 16.28 1.12 2.11
CA ARG A 24 15.68 2.45 2.16
C ARG A 24 14.22 2.44 1.71
N LYS A 25 13.90 1.73 0.64
CA LYS A 25 12.54 1.57 0.12
C LYS A 25 11.65 0.83 1.13
N GLN A 26 12.15 -0.21 1.79
CA GLN A 26 11.43 -0.92 2.86
C GLN A 26 11.16 0.00 4.06
N MET A 27 12.12 0.84 4.45
CA MET A 27 11.91 1.83 5.50
C MET A 27 10.92 2.92 5.11
N GLU A 28 10.95 3.43 3.88
CA GLU A 28 9.97 4.41 3.38
C GLU A 28 8.56 3.84 3.41
N VAL A 29 8.37 2.59 2.98
CA VAL A 29 7.08 1.89 3.08
C VAL A 29 6.64 1.79 4.54
N LEU A 30 7.54 1.40 5.44
CA LEU A 30 7.25 1.33 6.87
C LEU A 30 6.93 2.71 7.49
N GLU A 31 7.54 3.79 7.01
CA GLU A 31 7.23 5.18 7.42
C GLU A 31 5.86 5.63 6.89
N MET A 32 5.51 5.28 5.65
CA MET A 32 4.17 5.56 5.10
C MET A 32 3.06 4.88 5.92
N PHE A 33 3.31 3.69 6.48
CA PHE A 33 2.39 3.02 7.40
C PHE A 33 2.42 3.56 8.83
N ARG A 34 3.51 4.23 9.25
CA ARG A 34 3.66 4.83 10.60
C ARG A 34 3.12 6.25 10.72
N HIS A 35 2.98 6.98 9.62
CA HIS A 35 2.24 8.23 9.62
C HIS A 35 0.77 7.94 9.98
N LYS A 36 0.40 8.30 11.22
CA LYS A 36 -1.00 8.38 11.65
C LYS A 36 -1.78 9.10 10.55
N ALA A 37 -2.67 8.37 9.88
CA ALA A 37 -3.57 8.95 8.90
C ALA A 37 -4.29 10.13 9.57
N GLU A 38 -3.94 11.35 9.15
CA GLU A 38 -4.72 12.54 9.48
C GLU A 38 -6.16 12.20 9.13
N LYS A 39 -7.05 12.20 10.13
CA LYS A 39 -8.47 11.91 9.92
C LYS A 39 -9.05 13.08 9.13
N ARG A 40 -9.00 12.99 7.80
CA ARG A 40 -9.63 13.96 6.90
C ARG A 40 -11.11 13.64 6.85
N ILE A 41 -11.92 14.62 7.23
CA ILE A 41 -13.38 14.54 7.07
C ILE A 41 -13.65 14.73 5.58
N VAL A 42 -14.12 13.68 4.92
CA VAL A 42 -14.54 13.73 3.53
C VAL A 42 -16.06 13.82 3.53
N GLU A 43 -16.59 14.97 3.14
CA GLU A 43 -18.02 15.15 2.90
C GLU A 43 -18.37 14.54 1.54
N LEU A 44 -19.20 13.50 1.54
CA LEU A 44 -19.71 12.87 0.32
C LEU A 44 -21.11 13.39 0.04
N GLY A 45 -21.33 13.94 -1.16
CA GLY A 45 -22.68 14.17 -1.66
C GLY A 45 -23.43 12.86 -1.89
N SER A 46 -24.74 12.95 -2.15
CA SER A 46 -25.61 11.76 -2.31
C SER A 46 -25.17 10.81 -3.42
N GLU A 47 -24.71 11.34 -4.56
CA GLU A 47 -24.24 10.52 -5.69
C GLU A 47 -22.87 9.89 -5.40
N GLN A 48 -21.95 10.62 -4.77
CA GLN A 48 -20.66 10.07 -4.36
C GLN A 48 -20.83 8.99 -3.29
N LEU A 49 -21.80 9.16 -2.39
CA LEU A 49 -22.16 8.17 -1.37
C LEU A 49 -22.63 6.86 -2.02
N ARG A 50 -23.52 6.94 -3.03
CA ARG A 50 -23.99 5.77 -3.78
C ARG A 50 -22.85 5.05 -4.50
N LEU A 51 -21.95 5.80 -5.14
CA LEU A 51 -20.77 5.23 -5.79
C LEU A 51 -19.83 4.56 -4.78
N ALA A 52 -19.60 5.17 -3.62
CA ALA A 52 -18.78 4.61 -2.57
C ALA A 52 -19.38 3.31 -2.01
N GLN A 53 -20.69 3.26 -1.76
CA GLN A 53 -21.39 2.05 -1.33
C GLN A 53 -21.25 0.92 -2.36
N TYR A 54 -21.47 1.22 -3.65
CA TYR A 54 -21.34 0.23 -4.71
C TYR A 54 -19.91 -0.31 -4.81
N ALA A 55 -18.92 0.57 -4.76
CA ALA A 55 -17.51 0.18 -4.81
C ALA A 55 -17.10 -0.67 -3.59
N LEU A 56 -17.55 -0.32 -2.39
CA LEU A 56 -17.27 -1.08 -1.16
C LEU A 56 -17.92 -2.46 -1.17
N LEU A 57 -19.16 -2.58 -1.67
CA LEU A 57 -19.84 -3.87 -1.83
C LEU A 57 -19.11 -4.77 -2.84
N ALA A 58 -18.70 -4.21 -3.99
CA ALA A 58 -17.93 -4.94 -4.98
C ALA A 58 -16.56 -5.39 -4.44
N PHE A 59 -15.90 -4.53 -3.65
CA PHE A 59 -14.62 -4.85 -3.02
C PHE A 59 -14.77 -5.95 -1.97
N ARG A 60 -15.78 -5.86 -1.10
CA ARG A 60 -16.11 -6.93 -0.14
C ARG A 60 -16.33 -8.26 -0.84
N ASN A 61 -17.12 -8.30 -1.92
CA ASN A 61 -17.39 -9.53 -2.66
C ASN A 61 -16.11 -10.14 -3.26
N LYS A 62 -15.18 -9.31 -3.74
CA LYS A 62 -13.86 -9.78 -4.19
C LYS A 62 -13.03 -10.39 -3.05
N LEU A 63 -13.09 -9.84 -1.84
CA LEU A 63 -12.39 -10.38 -0.68
C LEU A 63 -13.00 -11.67 -0.16
N ILE A 64 -14.33 -11.78 -0.18
CA ILE A 64 -15.04 -13.04 0.11
C ILE A 64 -14.59 -14.13 -0.86
N ALA A 65 -14.51 -13.82 -2.16
CA ALA A 65 -14.02 -14.77 -3.16
C ALA A 65 -12.55 -15.18 -2.93
N GLN A 66 -11.75 -14.32 -2.28
CA GLN A 66 -10.36 -14.60 -1.88
C GLN A 66 -10.24 -15.25 -0.50
N GLY A 67 -11.34 -15.47 0.22
CA GLY A 67 -11.34 -16.02 1.59
C GLY A 67 -10.69 -15.10 2.62
N LYS A 68 -10.66 -13.78 2.37
CA LYS A 68 -10.03 -12.78 3.25
C LYS A 68 -11.03 -12.21 4.26
N PRO A 69 -10.55 -11.71 5.41
CA PRO A 69 -11.39 -10.99 6.38
C PRO A 69 -12.06 -9.78 5.73
N THR A 70 -13.29 -9.49 6.14
CA THR A 70 -14.13 -8.41 5.60
C THR A 70 -14.79 -7.54 6.67
N GLU A 71 -14.44 -7.77 7.94
CA GLU A 71 -14.97 -7.10 9.12
C GLU A 71 -14.84 -5.58 9.01
N ASP A 72 -13.65 -5.09 8.63
CA ASP A 72 -13.37 -3.65 8.47
C ASP A 72 -14.29 -2.98 7.42
N ILE A 73 -14.61 -3.69 6.34
CA ILE A 73 -15.44 -3.17 5.26
C ILE A 73 -16.91 -3.18 5.68
N ASN A 74 -17.33 -4.20 6.42
CA ASN A 74 -18.68 -4.26 6.96
C ASN A 74 -18.93 -3.12 7.96
N GLU A 75 -17.96 -2.84 8.85
CA GLU A 75 -18.04 -1.67 9.73
C GLU A 75 -18.12 -0.35 8.97
N LEU A 76 -17.35 -0.22 7.88
CA LEU A 76 -17.35 0.98 7.05
C LEU A 76 -18.69 1.16 6.32
N LEU A 77 -19.24 0.09 5.74
CA LEU A 77 -20.56 0.10 5.10
C LEU A 77 -21.66 0.51 6.09
N LEU A 78 -21.63 -0.03 7.31
CA LEU A 78 -22.59 0.35 8.36
C LEU A 78 -22.48 1.82 8.78
N LYS A 79 -21.29 2.40 8.75
CA LYS A 79 -21.08 3.84 9.04
C LYS A 79 -21.59 4.75 7.92
N ILE A 80 -21.54 4.28 6.67
CA ILE A 80 -21.90 5.04 5.46
C ILE A 80 -23.39 4.91 5.11
N MET A 81 -24.06 3.83 5.51
CA MET A 81 -25.47 3.55 5.23
C MET A 81 -26.45 4.10 6.30
N LYS A 82 -25.96 4.83 7.31
CA LYS A 82 -26.80 5.45 8.35
C LYS A 82 -27.54 6.69 7.86
#